data_AF-A0AA36MWX4-F1
#
_entry.id   AF-A0AA36MWX4-F1
#
_cell.length_a   1.000
_cell.length_b   1.000
_cell.length_c   1.000
_cell.angle_alpha   90.00
_cell.angle_beta   90.00
_cell.angle_gamma   90.00
#
_symmetry.space_group_name_H-M   'P 1'
#
loop_
_entity.id
_entity.type
_entity.pdbx_description
1 polymer ?
#
loop_
_entity_poly.entity_id
_entity_poly.type
_entity_poly.pdbx_seq_one_letter_code
_entity_poly.pdbx_strand_id
1 'polypeptide(L)'
;MVAYHWRRMGFLGALRPKSRQSLSFARSEAPENSSEVDAEMLAKFFQFYASDFDWQKEVVSLQGTYHPKKTELLWIEDPVEPGVDLAGPYLSPFRLARLRGEFRRAQRLLRAGAGWEEIFQHRGT
;
A
#
# COMPACT_ATOMS: atom_id res chain seq x y z
N MET A 1 -1.15 0.86 -2.79
CA MET A 1 -0.71 1.08 -1.39
C MET A 1 0.80 1.34 -1.30
N VAL A 2 1.68 0.43 -1.74
CA VAL A 2 3.15 0.65 -1.71
C VAL A 2 3.57 1.95 -2.42
N ALA A 3 3.15 2.11 -3.68
CA ALA A 3 3.42 3.35 -4.43
C ALA A 3 2.85 4.61 -3.75
N TYR A 4 1.71 4.52 -3.06
CA TYR A 4 1.18 5.65 -2.29
C TYR A 4 2.09 5.99 -1.12
N HIS A 5 2.55 4.99 -0.37
CA HIS A 5 3.49 5.18 0.73
C HIS A 5 4.82 5.78 0.24
N TRP A 6 5.38 5.28 -0.87
CA TRP A 6 6.60 5.83 -1.46
C TRP A 6 6.43 7.27 -1.93
N ARG A 7 5.27 7.62 -2.50
CA ARG A 7 4.93 9.00 -2.80
C ARG A 7 4.88 9.87 -1.54
N ARG A 8 4.28 9.38 -0.45
CA ARG A 8 4.22 10.09 0.85
C ARG A 8 5.61 10.31 1.45
N MET A 9 6.55 9.40 1.23
CA MET A 9 7.95 9.55 1.61
C MET A 9 8.76 10.45 0.66
N GLY A 10 8.17 10.92 -0.44
CA GLY A 10 8.85 11.76 -1.43
C GLY A 10 9.72 11.00 -2.44
N PHE A 11 9.69 9.67 -2.46
CA PHE A 11 10.44 8.85 -3.43
C PHE A 11 9.83 8.87 -4.82
N LEU A 12 8.51 9.07 -4.91
CA LEU A 12 7.80 9.23 -6.17
C LEU A 12 7.37 10.68 -6.31
N GLY A 13 7.80 11.34 -7.40
CA GLY A 13 7.27 12.63 -7.82
C GLY A 13 5.78 12.54 -8.22
N ALA A 14 5.25 13.60 -8.85
CA ALA A 14 3.90 13.56 -9.39
C ALA A 14 3.79 12.51 -10.52
N LEU A 15 3.27 11.33 -10.20
CA LEU A 15 3.00 10.30 -11.20
C LEU A 15 1.79 10.72 -12.03
N ARG A 16 2.00 10.92 -13.34
CA ARG A 16 0.92 11.03 -14.32
C ARG A 16 0.64 9.64 -14.89
N PRO A 17 -0.52 9.05 -14.62
CA PRO A 17 -0.92 7.79 -15.24
C PRO A 17 -0.92 7.99 -16.76
N LYS A 18 -0.15 7.20 -17.50
CA LYS A 18 -0.29 7.17 -18.95
C LYS A 18 -1.51 6.32 -19.30
N SER A 19 -2.24 6.68 -20.36
CA SER A 19 -3.40 5.92 -20.80
C SER A 19 -3.02 4.48 -21.15
N ARG A 20 -3.95 3.51 -21.00
CA ARG A 20 -3.74 2.08 -21.30
C ARG A 20 -3.13 1.83 -22.70
N GLN A 21 -3.35 2.75 -23.65
CA GLN A 21 -2.83 2.69 -25.03
C GLN A 21 -1.33 2.96 -25.17
N SER A 22 -0.63 3.35 -24.09
CA SER A 22 0.78 3.77 -24.13
C SER A 22 1.77 2.80 -23.47
N LEU A 23 1.29 1.62 -23.04
CA LEU A 23 2.11 0.64 -22.33
C LEU A 23 2.96 -0.18 -23.32
N SER A 24 4.13 0.34 -23.69
CA SER A 24 5.24 -0.50 -24.14
C SER A 24 5.74 -1.30 -22.93
N PHE A 25 5.75 -2.63 -23.03
CA PHE A 25 6.25 -3.56 -22.01
C PHE A 25 7.70 -3.23 -21.64
N ALA A 26 7.90 -2.41 -20.61
CA ALA A 26 9.21 -2.19 -20.02
C ALA A 26 9.58 -3.46 -19.25
N ARG A 27 10.58 -4.19 -19.75
CA ARG A 27 11.17 -5.35 -19.08
C ARG A 27 12.02 -4.81 -17.93
N SER A 28 11.62 -5.11 -16.69
CA SER A 28 12.39 -4.73 -15.51
C SER A 28 13.46 -5.79 -15.26
N GLU A 29 14.72 -5.46 -15.48
CA GLU A 29 15.84 -6.24 -14.93
C GLU A 29 16.02 -5.79 -13.46
N ALA A 30 16.02 -6.75 -12.53
CA ALA A 30 16.14 -6.45 -11.11
C ALA A 30 17.62 -6.18 -10.76
N PRO A 31 17.96 -5.05 -10.13
CA PRO A 31 19.34 -4.76 -9.74
C PRO A 31 19.77 -5.63 -8.54
N GLU A 32 20.96 -6.23 -8.63
CA GLU A 32 21.50 -7.26 -7.71
C GLU A 32 21.90 -6.74 -6.31
N ASN A 33 21.82 -5.43 -6.02
CA ASN A 33 22.29 -4.82 -4.76
C ASN A 33 21.18 -4.14 -3.92
N SER A 34 19.93 -4.60 -4.00
CA SER A 34 18.74 -3.91 -3.44
C SER A 34 18.28 -4.35 -2.04
N SER A 35 18.83 -5.43 -1.47
CA SER A 35 18.16 -6.18 -0.38
C SER A 35 17.99 -5.45 0.95
N GLU A 36 18.96 -4.65 1.41
CA GLU A 36 18.84 -3.94 2.70
C GLU A 36 17.95 -2.70 2.61
N VAL A 37 18.07 -1.95 1.51
CA VAL A 37 17.22 -0.77 1.24
C VAL A 37 15.75 -1.19 1.11
N ASP A 38 15.51 -2.35 0.50
CA ASP A 38 14.16 -2.92 0.37
C ASP A 38 13.57 -3.31 1.74
N ALA A 39 14.40 -3.83 2.65
CA ALA A 39 13.95 -4.26 3.97
C ALA A 39 13.47 -3.09 4.83
N GLU A 40 14.27 -2.01 4.88
CA GLU A 40 13.93 -0.81 5.65
C GLU A 40 12.69 -0.10 5.06
N MET A 41 12.63 0.02 3.72
CA MET A 41 11.47 0.61 3.04
C MET A 41 10.19 -0.17 3.29
N LEU A 42 10.28 -1.50 3.30
CA LEU A 42 9.13 -2.36 3.59
C LEU A 42 8.73 -2.29 5.06
N ALA A 43 9.68 -2.16 5.99
CA ALA A 43 9.37 -1.94 7.40
C ALA A 43 8.63 -0.62 7.63
N LYS A 44 9.08 0.45 6.97
CA LYS A 44 8.39 1.75 6.96
C LYS A 44 6.99 1.66 6.36
N PHE A 45 6.79 0.83 5.33
CA PHE A 45 5.47 0.57 4.75
C PHE A 45 4.51 -0.07 5.76
N PHE A 46 4.94 -1.12 6.47
CA PHE A 46 4.11 -1.76 7.48
C PHE A 46 3.83 -0.83 8.66
N GLN A 47 4.83 -0.07 9.12
CA GLN A 47 4.64 0.94 10.15
C GLN A 47 3.60 1.98 9.72
N PHE A 48 3.74 2.54 8.52
CA PHE A 48 2.85 3.57 8.02
C PHE A 48 1.38 3.12 8.04
N TYR A 49 1.07 1.94 7.49
CA TYR A 49 -0.30 1.44 7.50
C TYR A 49 -0.77 0.91 8.87
N ALA A 50 0.14 0.56 9.79
CA ALA A 50 -0.21 0.13 11.13
C ALA A 50 -0.58 1.29 12.07
N SER A 51 0.11 2.44 11.96
CA SER A 51 -0.02 3.55 12.92
C SER A 51 -0.26 4.93 12.30
N ASP A 52 0.24 5.21 11.11
CA ASP A 52 0.35 6.61 10.62
C ASP A 52 -0.74 6.96 9.60
N PHE A 53 -1.19 5.99 8.82
CA PHE A 53 -2.28 6.15 7.86
C PHE A 53 -3.61 6.34 8.59
N ASP A 54 -4.27 7.48 8.38
CA ASP A 54 -5.61 7.73 8.94
C ASP A 54 -6.66 6.94 8.14
N TRP A 55 -6.92 5.71 8.59
CA TRP A 55 -7.90 4.80 7.98
C TRP A 55 -9.31 5.38 7.85
N GLN A 56 -9.67 6.42 8.61
CA GLN A 56 -10.99 7.04 8.54
C GLN A 56 -11.05 8.17 7.52
N LYS A 57 -9.94 8.88 7.29
CA LYS A 57 -9.93 10.09 6.46
C LYS A 57 -9.15 9.96 5.16
N GLU A 58 -8.10 9.15 5.11
CA GLU A 58 -7.23 9.05 3.96
C GLU A 58 -7.78 8.12 2.87
N VAL A 59 -7.46 8.48 1.62
CA VAL A 59 -7.67 7.69 0.41
C VAL A 59 -6.31 7.34 -0.17
N VAL A 60 -6.10 6.09 -0.54
CA VAL A 60 -4.88 5.66 -1.22
C VAL A 60 -4.98 6.08 -2.69
N SER A 61 -4.35 7.20 -3.06
CA SER A 61 -4.39 7.75 -4.43
C SER A 61 -3.03 8.22 -4.94
N LEU A 62 -2.71 7.89 -6.20
CA LEU A 62 -1.48 8.34 -6.86
C LEU A 62 -1.64 9.67 -7.61
N GLN A 63 -2.87 10.14 -7.85
CA GLN A 63 -3.13 11.35 -8.63
C GLN A 63 -2.98 12.62 -7.79
N GLY A 64 -3.21 12.54 -6.46
CA GLY A 64 -3.05 13.69 -5.54
C GLY A 64 -4.18 14.69 -5.60
N THR A 65 -5.23 14.36 -6.34
CA THR A 65 -6.53 14.99 -6.22
C THR A 65 -7.11 14.61 -4.86
N TYR A 66 -7.53 15.63 -4.10
CA TYR A 66 -8.25 15.40 -2.86
C TYR A 66 -9.65 14.90 -3.20
N HIS A 67 -9.92 13.63 -2.87
CA HIS A 67 -11.26 13.07 -2.94
C HIS A 67 -11.80 12.92 -1.52
N PRO A 68 -12.96 13.52 -1.19
CA PRO A 68 -13.59 13.28 0.09
C PRO A 68 -13.95 11.80 0.16
N LYS A 69 -13.48 11.14 1.22
CA LYS A 69 -13.72 9.72 1.43
C LYS A 69 -15.23 9.49 1.60
N LYS A 70 -15.80 8.58 0.80
CA LYS A 70 -17.25 8.32 0.72
C LYS A 70 -17.72 7.28 1.75
N THR A 71 -16.79 6.56 2.36
CA THR A 71 -17.09 5.45 3.27
C THR A 71 -16.07 5.41 4.42
N GLU A 72 -16.44 4.78 5.54
CA GLU A 72 -15.51 4.49 6.63
C GLU A 72 -14.52 3.36 6.28
N LEU A 73 -14.73 2.62 5.20
CA LEU A 73 -13.84 1.55 4.77
C LEU A 73 -12.62 2.08 4.03
N LEU A 74 -11.57 1.26 3.88
CA LEU A 74 -10.43 1.64 3.04
C LEU A 74 -10.90 1.92 1.62
N TRP A 75 -10.45 3.05 1.06
CA TRP A 75 -10.65 3.40 -0.35
C TRP A 75 -9.29 3.45 -1.02
N ILE A 76 -9.14 2.65 -2.08
CA ILE A 76 -7.99 2.71 -3.00
C ILE A 76 -8.48 3.21 -4.34
N GLU A 77 -8.06 4.42 -4.74
CA GLU A 77 -8.45 4.98 -6.03
C GLU A 77 -7.69 4.30 -7.17
N ASP A 78 -8.41 3.93 -8.23
CA ASP A 78 -7.80 3.45 -9.47
C ASP A 78 -7.01 4.59 -10.13
N PRO A 79 -5.70 4.39 -10.42
CA PRO A 79 -4.88 5.43 -11.03
C PRO A 79 -5.27 5.75 -12.48
N VAL A 80 -6.00 4.89 -13.19
CA VAL A 80 -6.42 5.06 -14.59
C VAL A 80 -7.87 5.53 -14.69
N GLU A 81 -8.75 5.05 -13.79
CA GLU A 81 -10.19 5.32 -13.81
C GLU A 81 -10.60 6.17 -12.58
N PRO A 82 -10.62 7.51 -12.69
CA PRO A 82 -10.86 8.39 -11.54
C PRO A 82 -12.17 8.12 -10.80
N GLY A 83 -12.12 8.15 -9.48
CA GLY A 83 -13.29 7.90 -8.64
C GLY A 83 -13.72 6.43 -8.52
N VAL A 84 -13.03 5.48 -9.16
CA VAL A 84 -13.24 4.05 -8.97
C VAL A 84 -12.51 3.59 -7.71
N ASP A 85 -13.23 2.91 -6.80
CA ASP A 85 -12.66 2.30 -5.60
C ASP A 85 -12.33 0.83 -5.84
N LEU A 86 -11.04 0.49 -5.79
CA LEU A 86 -10.54 -0.87 -5.96
C LEU A 86 -10.77 -1.75 -4.73
N ALA A 87 -10.99 -1.16 -3.56
CA ALA A 87 -11.12 -1.90 -2.30
C ALA A 87 -12.59 -2.16 -1.93
N GLY A 88 -13.48 -1.22 -2.24
CA GLY A 88 -14.90 -1.24 -1.91
C GLY A 88 -15.63 -2.56 -2.21
N PRO A 89 -15.51 -3.16 -3.42
CA PRO A 89 -16.19 -4.41 -3.75
C PRO A 89 -15.79 -5.62 -2.89
N TYR A 90 -14.63 -5.57 -2.22
CA TYR A 90 -14.05 -6.72 -1.53
C TYR A 90 -13.94 -6.54 -0.02
N LEU A 91 -14.14 -5.32 0.48
CA LEU A 91 -14.02 -5.00 1.89
C LEU A 91 -15.37 -4.95 2.60
N SER A 92 -15.40 -5.61 3.76
CA SER A 92 -16.42 -5.44 4.79
C SER A 92 -15.74 -4.89 6.06
N PRO A 93 -16.49 -4.39 7.05
CA PRO A 93 -15.91 -3.97 8.33
C PRO A 93 -15.04 -5.05 8.97
N PHE A 94 -15.46 -6.31 8.88
CA PHE A 94 -14.70 -7.46 9.38
C PHE A 94 -13.38 -7.66 8.60
N ARG A 95 -13.44 -7.68 7.26
CA ARG A 95 -12.23 -7.85 6.42
C ARG A 95 -11.25 -6.68 6.60
N LEU A 96 -11.77 -5.47 6.78
CA LEU A 96 -10.95 -4.29 7.08
C LEU A 96 -10.28 -4.41 8.45
N ALA A 97 -11.01 -4.83 9.48
CA ALA A 97 -10.43 -5.05 10.80
C ALA A 97 -9.31 -6.10 10.75
N ARG A 98 -9.50 -7.19 10.00
CA ARG A 98 -8.47 -8.21 9.77
C ARG A 98 -7.26 -7.63 9.03
N LEU A 99 -7.46 -6.88 7.96
CA LEU A 99 -6.39 -6.22 7.21
C LEU A 99 -5.56 -5.29 8.12
N ARG A 100 -6.21 -4.46 8.94
CA ARG A 100 -5.54 -3.61 9.93
C ARG A 100 -4.76 -4.43 10.96
N GLY A 101 -5.32 -5.56 11.37
CA GLY A 101 -4.65 -6.54 12.23
C GLY A 101 -3.35 -7.07 11.62
N GLU A 102 -3.35 -7.39 10.32
CA GLU A 102 -2.16 -7.88 9.61
C GLU A 102 -1.05 -6.82 9.53
N PHE A 103 -1.38 -5.55 9.26
CA PHE A 103 -0.37 -4.47 9.30
C PHE A 103 0.28 -4.34 10.68
N ARG A 104 -0.52 -4.40 11.75
CA ARG A 104 0.00 -4.36 13.14
C ARG A 104 0.81 -5.60 13.49
N ARG A 105 0.40 -6.77 13.00
CA ARG A 105 1.16 -8.02 13.19
C ARG A 105 2.52 -7.92 12.53
N ALA A 106 2.55 -7.53 11.25
CA ALA A 106 3.78 -7.38 10.49
C ALA A 106 4.72 -6.35 11.14
N GLN A 107 4.21 -5.19 11.55
CA GLN A 107 5.00 -4.18 12.27
C GLN A 107 5.62 -4.74 13.56
N ARG A 108 4.86 -5.52 14.34
CA ARG A 108 5.34 -6.13 15.59
C ARG A 108 6.43 -7.18 15.33
N LEU A 109 6.23 -8.02 14.32
CA LEU A 109 7.19 -9.04 13.92
C LEU A 109 8.51 -8.41 13.46
N LEU A 110 8.45 -7.39 12.61
CA LEU A 110 9.62 -6.63 12.19
C LEU A 110 10.38 -6.01 13.37
N ARG A 111 9.66 -5.42 14.34
CA ARG A 111 10.28 -4.89 15.57
C ARG A 111 10.95 -5.97 16.43
N ALA A 112 10.50 -7.22 16.32
CA ALA A 112 11.10 -8.35 17.00
C ALA A 112 12.26 -9.00 16.22
N GLY A 113 12.64 -8.45 15.06
CA GLY A 113 13.69 -9.01 14.21
C GLY A 113 13.24 -10.21 13.37
N ALA A 114 11.92 -10.38 13.18
CA ALA A 114 11.37 -11.48 12.37
C ALA A 114 11.77 -11.37 10.90
N GLY A 115 11.96 -12.52 10.27
CA GLY A 115 12.30 -12.63 8.85
C GLY A 115 11.08 -12.56 7.92
N TRP A 116 11.34 -12.55 6.61
CA TRP A 116 10.30 -12.45 5.59
C TRP A 116 9.27 -13.56 5.63
N GLU A 117 9.73 -14.80 5.85
CA GLU A 117 8.85 -15.96 5.92
C GLU A 117 7.80 -15.81 7.02
N GLU A 118 8.20 -15.31 8.19
CA GLU A 118 7.31 -15.16 9.35
C GLU A 118 6.28 -14.03 9.14
N ILE A 119 6.67 -12.98 8.41
CA ILE A 119 5.78 -11.87 8.09
C ILE A 119 4.68 -12.34 7.11
N PHE A 120 5.04 -13.11 6.08
CA PHE A 120 4.10 -13.55 5.05
C PHE A 120 3.43 -14.90 5.32
N GLN A 121 3.81 -15.62 6.38
CA GLN A 121 3.14 -16.83 6.80
C GLN A 121 1.64 -16.57 7.02
N HIS A 122 0.82 -17.22 6.20
CA HIS A 122 -0.62 -17.17 6.32
C HIS A 122 -1.03 -17.91 7.59
N ARG A 123 -1.51 -17.19 8.60
CA ARG A 123 -2.22 -17.83 9.70
C ARG A 123 -3.63 -18.15 9.20
N GLY A 124 -3.87 -19.42 8.91
CA GLY A 124 -5.20 -19.91 8.56
C GLY A 124 -6.22 -19.39 9.57
N THR A 125 -7.37 -18.94 9.06
CA THR A 125 -8.54 -18.61 9.90
C THR A 125 -9.41 -19.82 10.11
#